data_AF-A0A066UGY6-F1
#
_entry.id   AF-A0A066UGY6-F1
#
_cell.length_a   1.000
_cell.length_b   1.000
_cell.length_c   1.000
_cell.angle_alpha   90.00
_cell.angle_beta   90.00
_cell.angle_gamma   90.00
#
_symmetry.space_group_name_H-M   'P 1'
#
loop_
_entity.id
_entity.type
_entity.pdbx_description
1 polymer ?
#
loop_
_entity_poly.entity_id
_entity_poly.type
_entity_poly.pdbx_seq_one_letter_code
_entity_poly.pdbx_strand_id
1 'polypeptide(L)'
;MRAQKGFSLIEVLVAILILSMVVLGFLMVQMKSLHQSQSATMRAHAVSAMSAQAELLRDVSDDARDGHERLLNHLNQGAGIDQMNHYQKSILAVSLPCHVKSCSEEMFIRHQGLQIAKAAAVHGIRLNILPCDNQRCLIAAWGETPARIAADGCMNANGSINPGATCMTMVVY
;
A
#
# COMPACT_ATOMS: atom_id res chain seq x y z
N MET A 1 69.02 8.88 4.53
CA MET A 1 68.04 9.21 5.60
C MET A 1 66.80 9.77 4.93
N ARG A 2 65.63 9.14 5.10
CA ARG A 2 64.36 9.64 4.51
C ARG A 2 63.81 10.74 5.43
N ALA A 3 63.69 11.95 4.91
CA ALA A 3 63.05 13.07 5.63
C ALA A 3 61.55 12.78 5.76
N GLN A 4 61.03 12.70 6.98
CA GLN A 4 59.59 12.68 7.20
C GLN A 4 59.04 14.09 6.97
N LYS A 5 58.28 14.27 5.88
CA LYS A 5 57.47 15.47 5.68
C LYS A 5 56.19 15.30 6.51
N GLY A 6 56.09 16.06 7.60
CA GLY A 6 54.86 16.17 8.38
C GLY A 6 53.80 16.96 7.61
N PHE A 7 52.54 16.66 7.89
CA PHE A 7 51.40 17.44 7.39
C PHE A 7 51.25 18.73 8.18
N SER A 8 50.93 19.82 7.48
CA SER A 8 50.59 21.07 8.16
C SER A 8 49.18 20.98 8.75
N LEU A 9 48.96 21.61 9.91
CA LEU A 9 47.66 21.56 10.60
C LEU A 9 46.51 22.10 9.74
N ILE A 10 46.79 23.08 8.86
CA ILE A 10 45.81 23.63 7.93
C ILE A 10 45.40 22.63 6.83
N GLU A 11 46.33 21.78 6.39
CA GLU A 11 46.07 20.76 5.36
C GLU A 11 45.09 19.71 5.88
N VAL A 12 45.26 19.30 7.13
CA VAL A 12 44.36 18.38 7.82
C VAL A 12 42.97 18.99 8.00
N LEU A 13 42.89 20.28 8.37
CA LEU A 13 41.63 20.98 8.59
C LEU A 13 40.83 21.11 7.29
N VAL A 14 41.51 21.45 6.18
CA VAL A 14 40.90 21.48 4.84
C VAL A 14 40.46 20.10 4.39
N ALA A 15 41.26 19.06 4.63
CA ALA A 15 40.89 17.68 4.28
C ALA A 15 39.63 17.22 5.01
N ILE A 16 39.49 17.51 6.31
CA ILE A 16 38.30 17.19 7.09
C ILE A 16 37.08 17.98 6.60
N LEU A 17 37.26 19.26 6.25
CA LEU A 17 36.19 20.10 5.72
C LEU A 17 35.66 19.56 4.39
N ILE A 18 36.55 19.23 3.43
CA ILE A 18 36.15 18.63 2.15
C ILE A 18 35.49 17.27 2.37
N LEU A 19 36.05 16.43 3.24
CA LEU A 19 35.48 15.11 3.56
C LEU A 19 34.04 15.24 4.08
N SER A 20 33.78 16.20 4.98
CA SER A 20 32.43 16.42 5.52
C SER A 20 31.40 16.79 4.45
N MET A 21 31.77 17.64 3.49
CA MET A 21 30.90 18.03 2.38
C MET A 21 30.58 16.85 1.46
N VAL A 22 31.59 16.02 1.16
CA VAL A 22 31.42 14.81 0.34
C VAL A 22 30.49 13.80 1.02
N VAL A 23 30.67 13.56 2.32
CA VAL A 23 29.84 12.62 3.10
C VAL A 23 28.38 13.11 3.15
N LEU A 24 28.13 14.40 3.37
CA LEU A 24 26.77 14.95 3.35
C LEU A 24 26.09 14.77 1.99
N GLY A 25 26.82 15.00 0.89
CA GLY A 25 26.31 14.76 -0.47
C GLY A 25 25.94 13.31 -0.71
N PHE A 26 26.79 12.37 -0.28
CA PHE A 26 26.51 10.93 -0.38
C PHE A 26 25.26 10.51 0.42
N LEU A 27 25.10 11.04 1.64
CA LEU A 27 23.94 10.75 2.50
C LEU A 27 22.61 11.17 1.86
N MET A 28 22.55 12.32 1.19
CA MET A 28 21.33 12.75 0.48
C MET A 28 20.92 11.78 -0.62
N VAL A 29 21.88 11.29 -1.42
CA VAL A 29 21.61 10.33 -2.49
C VAL A 29 21.08 9.01 -1.91
N GLN A 30 21.66 8.55 -0.80
CA GLN A 30 21.21 7.33 -0.14
C GLN A 30 19.77 7.45 0.38
N MET A 31 19.39 8.59 0.98
CA MET A 31 18.00 8.80 1.42
C MET A 31 17.01 8.73 0.25
N LYS A 32 17.33 9.33 -0.89
CA LYS A 32 16.46 9.26 -2.08
C LYS A 32 16.31 7.82 -2.59
N SER A 33 17.41 7.07 -2.64
CA SER A 33 17.38 5.65 -3.03
C SER A 33 16.52 4.80 -2.07
N LEU A 34 16.63 5.05 -0.76
CA LEU A 34 15.81 4.37 0.25
C LEU A 34 14.33 4.68 0.08
N HIS A 35 13.95 5.94 -0.13
CA HIS A 35 12.56 6.32 -0.36
C HIS A 35 12.00 5.65 -1.64
N GLN A 36 12.77 5.62 -2.72
CA GLN A 36 12.39 4.91 -3.94
C GLN A 36 12.22 3.41 -3.69
N SER A 37 13.13 2.79 -2.94
CA SER A 37 13.06 1.38 -2.57
C SER A 37 11.81 1.07 -1.74
N GLN A 38 11.49 1.89 -0.75
CA GLN A 38 10.28 1.75 0.06
C GLN A 38 9.02 1.81 -0.83
N SER A 39 8.97 2.78 -1.76
CA SER A 39 7.83 2.90 -2.69
C SER A 39 7.70 1.68 -3.61
N ALA A 40 8.82 1.07 -4.02
CA ALA A 40 8.82 -0.15 -4.83
C ALA A 40 8.32 -1.36 -4.04
N THR A 41 8.73 -1.50 -2.78
CA THR A 41 8.26 -2.56 -1.88
C THR A 41 6.75 -2.47 -1.66
N MET A 42 6.21 -1.27 -1.42
CA MET A 42 4.76 -1.08 -1.27
C MET A 42 3.99 -1.47 -2.52
N ARG A 43 4.50 -1.11 -3.71
CA ARG A 43 3.92 -1.54 -4.99
C ARG A 43 3.96 -3.05 -5.18
N ALA A 44 5.05 -3.71 -4.78
CA ALA A 44 5.16 -5.16 -4.86
C ALA A 44 4.12 -5.86 -3.96
N HIS A 45 3.96 -5.39 -2.71
CA HIS A 45 2.93 -5.91 -1.80
C HIS A 45 1.52 -5.62 -2.33
N ALA A 46 1.29 -4.44 -2.92
CA ALA A 46 0.00 -4.08 -3.51
C ALA A 46 -0.35 -5.02 -4.66
N VAL A 47 0.56 -5.24 -5.62
CA VAL A 47 0.35 -6.18 -6.73
C VAL A 47 0.09 -7.60 -6.23
N SER A 48 0.87 -8.07 -5.26
CA SER A 48 0.68 -9.41 -4.68
C SER A 48 -0.71 -9.56 -4.05
N ALA A 49 -1.10 -8.62 -3.18
CA ALA A 49 -2.42 -8.63 -2.56
C ALA A 49 -3.55 -8.51 -3.59
N MET A 50 -3.37 -7.68 -4.61
CA MET A 50 -4.35 -7.49 -5.67
C MET A 50 -4.53 -8.77 -6.50
N SER A 51 -3.42 -9.42 -6.88
CA SER A 51 -3.49 -10.70 -7.60
C SER A 51 -4.20 -11.78 -6.78
N ALA A 52 -3.94 -11.85 -5.47
CA ALA A 52 -4.60 -12.82 -4.60
C ALA A 52 -6.12 -12.58 -4.51
N GLN A 53 -6.55 -11.32 -4.40
CA GLN A 53 -7.98 -10.98 -4.43
C GLN A 53 -8.61 -11.27 -5.79
N ALA A 54 -7.90 -10.99 -6.88
CA ALA A 54 -8.42 -11.23 -8.23
C ALA A 54 -8.62 -12.73 -8.50
N GLU A 55 -7.67 -13.57 -8.10
CA GLU A 55 -7.81 -15.02 -8.20
C GLU A 55 -8.95 -15.54 -7.34
N LEU A 56 -9.14 -14.98 -6.14
CA LEU A 56 -10.26 -15.31 -5.27
C LEU A 56 -11.61 -14.99 -5.93
N LEU A 57 -11.67 -13.89 -6.69
CA LEU A 57 -12.91 -13.43 -7.31
C LEU A 57 -13.20 -14.14 -8.65
N ARG A 58 -12.21 -14.72 -9.32
CA ARG A 58 -12.29 -15.15 -10.73
C ARG A 58 -13.50 -16.04 -11.07
N ASP A 59 -13.87 -16.97 -10.20
CA ASP A 59 -14.82 -18.06 -10.49
C ASP A 59 -15.99 -18.14 -9.50
N VAL A 60 -16.46 -16.99 -9.00
CA VAL A 60 -17.49 -16.93 -7.96
C VAL A 60 -18.82 -16.37 -8.46
N SER A 61 -19.92 -16.68 -7.78
CA SER A 61 -21.22 -16.06 -8.09
C SER A 61 -21.20 -14.52 -7.94
N ASP A 62 -22.00 -13.81 -8.74
CA ASP A 62 -22.10 -12.34 -8.66
C ASP A 62 -22.56 -11.86 -7.28
N ASP A 63 -23.46 -12.60 -6.63
CA ASP A 63 -23.90 -12.31 -5.26
C ASP A 63 -22.73 -12.36 -4.26
N ALA A 64 -21.82 -13.32 -4.41
CA ALA A 64 -20.62 -13.43 -3.59
C ALA A 64 -19.64 -12.29 -3.85
N ARG A 65 -19.49 -11.88 -5.13
CA ARG A 65 -18.68 -10.71 -5.51
C ARG A 65 -19.24 -9.43 -4.86
N ASP A 66 -20.55 -9.20 -4.96
CA ASP A 66 -21.22 -8.02 -4.38
C ASP A 66 -21.18 -8.01 -2.85
N GLY A 67 -21.31 -9.18 -2.21
CA GLY A 67 -21.17 -9.32 -0.77
C GLY A 67 -19.76 -8.96 -0.28
N HIS A 68 -18.73 -9.36 -1.02
CA HIS A 68 -17.34 -9.04 -0.71
C HIS A 68 -16.97 -7.59 -1.01
N GLU A 69 -17.44 -7.04 -2.14
CA GLU A 69 -17.27 -5.62 -2.47
C GLU A 69 -17.86 -4.73 -1.37
N ARG A 70 -19.10 -5.00 -0.94
CA ARG A 70 -19.74 -4.25 0.16
C ARG A 70 -18.94 -4.33 1.45
N LEU A 71 -18.36 -5.49 1.77
CA LEU A 71 -17.51 -5.65 2.96
C LEU A 71 -16.26 -4.76 2.88
N LEU A 72 -15.53 -4.80 1.77
CA LEU A 72 -14.32 -3.98 1.62
C LEU A 72 -14.67 -2.49 1.57
N ASN A 73 -15.76 -2.11 0.90
CA ASN A 73 -16.18 -0.73 0.83
C ASN A 73 -16.56 -0.20 2.21
N HIS A 74 -17.27 -0.98 3.03
CA HIS A 74 -17.59 -0.63 4.40
C HIS A 74 -16.33 -0.45 5.27
N LEU A 75 -15.30 -1.29 5.10
CA LEU A 75 -14.03 -1.15 5.82
C LEU A 75 -13.25 0.13 5.46
N ASN A 76 -13.49 0.68 4.27
CA ASN A 76 -12.89 1.92 3.80
C ASN A 76 -13.79 3.15 4.05
N GLN A 77 -14.87 2.99 4.81
CA GLN A 77 -15.79 4.05 5.20
C GLN A 77 -15.81 4.16 6.73
N GLY A 78 -15.50 5.34 7.26
CA GLY A 78 -15.54 5.57 8.70
C GLY A 78 -14.73 6.79 9.14
N ALA A 79 -15.07 7.35 10.30
CA ALA A 79 -14.35 8.47 10.86
C ALA A 79 -12.89 8.08 11.17
N GLY A 80 -11.93 8.79 10.57
CA GLY A 80 -10.50 8.56 10.77
C GLY A 80 -9.91 7.40 9.96
N ILE A 81 -10.66 6.77 9.05
CA ILE A 81 -10.16 5.64 8.23
C ILE A 81 -9.05 6.06 7.25
N ASP A 82 -8.95 7.36 6.97
CA ASP A 82 -7.85 7.93 6.19
C ASP A 82 -6.50 7.70 6.90
N GLN A 83 -6.49 7.57 8.23
CA GLN A 83 -5.30 7.19 8.97
C GLN A 83 -5.08 5.67 8.91
N MET A 84 -3.90 5.25 8.47
CA MET A 84 -3.58 3.82 8.31
C MET A 84 -3.75 3.03 9.60
N ASN A 85 -3.36 3.60 10.74
CA ASN A 85 -3.46 2.93 12.04
C ASN A 85 -4.91 2.63 12.42
N HIS A 86 -5.84 3.53 12.07
CA HIS A 86 -7.27 3.34 12.31
C HIS A 86 -7.84 2.24 11.39
N TYR A 87 -7.46 2.25 10.11
CA TYR A 87 -7.83 1.19 9.17
C TYR A 87 -7.30 -0.18 9.60
N GLN A 88 -6.02 -0.27 10.01
CA GLN A 88 -5.43 -1.50 10.53
C GLN A 88 -6.20 -2.01 11.75
N LYS A 89 -6.56 -1.14 12.68
CA LYS A 89 -7.33 -1.53 13.86
C LYS A 89 -8.74 -2.00 13.50
N SER A 90 -9.43 -1.31 12.59
CA SER A 90 -10.79 -1.69 12.19
C SER A 90 -10.81 -3.05 11.47
N ILE A 91 -9.91 -3.25 10.51
CA ILE A 91 -9.87 -4.50 9.72
C ILE A 91 -9.43 -5.70 10.56
N LEU A 92 -8.47 -5.53 11.48
CA LEU A 92 -8.02 -6.61 12.36
C LEU A 92 -9.10 -7.03 13.37
N ALA A 93 -9.98 -6.10 13.76
CA ALA A 93 -11.11 -6.37 14.65
C ALA A 93 -12.24 -7.15 13.97
N VAL A 94 -12.36 -7.08 12.64
CA VAL A 94 -13.40 -7.82 11.90
C VAL A 94 -13.07 -9.31 11.91
N SER A 95 -14.03 -10.12 12.34
CA SER A 95 -13.92 -11.59 12.32
C SER A 95 -15.13 -12.17 11.60
N LEU A 96 -14.89 -12.94 10.54
CA LEU A 96 -15.92 -13.70 9.84
C LEU A 96 -15.64 -15.20 10.03
N PRO A 97 -16.35 -15.89 10.91
CA PRO A 97 -16.16 -17.32 11.06
C PRO A 97 -16.67 -18.07 9.83
N CYS A 98 -15.81 -18.89 9.22
CA CYS A 98 -16.15 -19.89 8.20
C CYS A 98 -15.87 -21.27 8.82
N HIS A 99 -16.92 -21.98 9.24
CA HIS A 99 -16.82 -23.35 9.77
C HIS A 99 -17.44 -24.34 8.78
N VAL A 100 -16.92 -25.57 8.73
CA VAL A 100 -17.23 -26.63 7.74
C VAL A 100 -18.72 -26.94 7.51
N LYS A 101 -19.62 -26.61 8.44
CA LYS A 101 -21.07 -26.82 8.29
C LYS A 101 -21.88 -25.57 7.86
N SER A 102 -21.26 -24.39 7.83
CA SER A 102 -21.93 -23.11 7.62
C SER A 102 -21.20 -22.17 6.65
N CYS A 103 -20.14 -22.63 5.99
CA CYS A 103 -19.39 -21.82 5.05
C CYS A 103 -20.00 -21.95 3.65
N SER A 104 -20.95 -21.07 3.34
CA SER A 104 -21.41 -20.85 1.97
C SER A 104 -20.29 -20.25 1.11
N GLU A 105 -20.45 -20.30 -0.22
CA GLU A 105 -19.54 -19.66 -1.17
C GLU A 105 -19.29 -18.18 -0.80
N GLU A 106 -20.34 -17.39 -0.57
CA GLU A 106 -20.22 -15.99 -0.15
C GLU A 106 -19.40 -15.82 1.14
N MET A 107 -19.64 -16.65 2.15
CA MET A 107 -18.91 -16.58 3.42
C MET A 107 -17.43 -16.97 3.25
N PHE A 108 -17.14 -17.96 2.39
CA PHE A 108 -15.78 -18.35 2.07
C PHE A 108 -15.01 -17.21 1.40
N ILE A 109 -15.60 -16.57 0.40
CA ILE A 109 -14.98 -15.44 -0.32
C ILE A 109 -14.75 -14.26 0.61
N ARG A 110 -15.75 -13.87 1.40
CA ARG A 110 -15.59 -12.77 2.37
C ARG A 110 -14.54 -13.08 3.43
N HIS A 111 -14.46 -14.33 3.90
CA HIS A 111 -13.44 -14.73 4.87
C HIS A 111 -12.03 -14.71 4.25
N GLN A 112 -11.82 -15.41 3.14
CA GLN A 112 -10.52 -15.45 2.45
C GLN A 112 -10.06 -14.05 2.02
N GLY A 113 -10.96 -13.26 1.44
CA GLY A 113 -10.67 -11.92 0.98
C GLY A 113 -10.38 -10.95 2.12
N LEU A 114 -11.00 -11.15 3.29
CA LEU A 114 -10.64 -10.42 4.51
C LEU A 114 -9.25 -10.83 5.02
N GLN A 115 -8.87 -12.10 4.97
CA GLN A 115 -7.52 -12.51 5.38
C GLN A 115 -6.45 -11.87 4.48
N ILE A 116 -6.69 -11.83 3.17
CA ILE A 116 -5.82 -11.13 2.22
C ILE A 116 -5.75 -9.64 2.55
N ALA A 117 -6.90 -9.00 2.80
CA ALA A 117 -6.95 -7.58 3.14
C ALA A 117 -6.29 -7.27 4.49
N LYS A 118 -6.39 -8.15 5.50
CA LYS A 118 -5.66 -8.05 6.77
C LYS A 118 -4.15 -8.16 6.57
N ALA A 119 -3.70 -9.13 5.78
CA ALA A 119 -2.28 -9.29 5.46
C ALA A 119 -1.74 -8.05 4.74
N ALA A 120 -2.49 -7.51 3.78
CA ALA A 120 -2.15 -6.25 3.11
C ALA A 120 -2.13 -5.06 4.08
N ALA A 121 -3.08 -4.99 5.01
CA ALA A 121 -3.16 -3.91 6.00
C ALA A 121 -1.94 -3.88 6.92
N VAL A 122 -1.39 -5.03 7.32
CA VAL A 122 -0.14 -5.10 8.11
C VAL A 122 1.03 -4.43 7.38
N HIS A 123 1.03 -4.49 6.05
CA HIS A 123 2.02 -3.81 5.19
C HIS A 123 1.62 -2.39 4.78
N GLY A 124 0.61 -1.79 5.42
CA GLY A 124 0.18 -0.42 5.13
C GLY A 124 -0.54 -0.27 3.79
N ILE A 125 -1.28 -1.29 3.37
CA ILE A 125 -2.08 -1.26 2.14
C ILE A 125 -3.56 -1.40 2.50
N ARG A 126 -4.37 -0.48 1.97
CA ARG A 126 -5.83 -0.54 2.01
C ARG A 126 -6.33 -1.12 0.69
N LEU A 127 -7.17 -2.15 0.78
CA LEU A 127 -7.80 -2.75 -0.39
C LEU A 127 -9.25 -2.31 -0.46
N ASN A 128 -9.74 -2.03 -1.65
CA ASN A 128 -11.16 -1.80 -1.89
C ASN A 128 -11.57 -2.30 -3.28
N ILE A 129 -12.85 -2.54 -3.49
CA ILE A 129 -13.44 -2.78 -4.81
C ILE A 129 -14.42 -1.63 -5.05
N LEU A 130 -14.23 -0.93 -6.17
CA LEU A 130 -15.05 0.23 -6.54
C LEU A 130 -15.47 0.11 -8.00
N PRO A 131 -16.60 0.73 -8.39
CA PRO A 131 -17.01 0.77 -9.79
C PRO A 131 -16.02 1.60 -10.63
N CYS A 132 -15.70 1.10 -11.83
CA CYS A 132 -14.88 1.79 -12.83
C CYS A 132 -15.35 1.42 -14.24
N ASP A 133 -15.74 2.39 -15.07
CA ASP A 133 -16.10 2.19 -16.49
C ASP A 133 -16.99 0.95 -16.76
N ASN A 134 -18.09 0.81 -16.02
CA ASN A 134 -19.04 -0.33 -16.06
C ASN A 134 -18.47 -1.70 -15.64
N GLN A 135 -17.30 -1.72 -15.03
CA GLN A 135 -16.65 -2.89 -14.46
C GLN A 135 -16.37 -2.69 -12.97
N ARG A 136 -15.91 -3.75 -12.30
CA ARG A 136 -15.42 -3.69 -10.91
C ARG A 136 -13.90 -3.50 -10.96
N CYS A 137 -13.39 -2.48 -10.26
CA CYS A 137 -11.96 -2.27 -10.08
C CYS A 137 -11.55 -2.63 -8.67
N LEU A 138 -10.59 -3.53 -8.57
CA LEU A 138 -9.82 -3.72 -7.36
C LEU A 138 -8.79 -2.60 -7.23
N ILE A 139 -8.68 -2.05 -6.03
CA ILE A 139 -7.81 -0.93 -5.71
C ILE A 139 -6.94 -1.30 -4.52
N ALA A 140 -5.66 -0.98 -4.62
CA ALA A 140 -4.73 -0.99 -3.49
C ALA A 140 -4.16 0.41 -3.30
N ALA A 141 -4.40 1.04 -2.15
CA ALA A 141 -3.87 2.35 -1.80
C ALA A 141 -2.98 2.28 -0.56
N TRP A 142 -1.95 3.11 -0.48
CA TRP A 142 -1.04 3.18 0.65
C TRP A 142 -0.70 4.64 1.01
N GLY A 143 -0.02 4.83 2.14
CA GLY A 143 0.29 6.16 2.68
C GLY A 143 -0.98 6.92 3.07
N GLU A 144 -1.02 8.21 2.73
CA GLU A 144 -2.14 9.11 3.03
C GLU A 144 -3.31 9.00 2.05
N THR A 145 -3.17 8.21 0.96
CA THR A 145 -4.25 8.03 0.00
C THR A 145 -5.27 7.01 0.53
N PRO A 146 -6.55 7.38 0.71
CA PRO A 146 -7.60 6.44 1.06
C PRO A 146 -8.10 5.68 -0.18
N ALA A 147 -8.41 4.39 -0.01
CA ALA A 147 -8.90 3.53 -1.09
C ALA A 147 -10.40 3.74 -1.36
N ARG A 148 -10.79 4.97 -1.73
CA ARG A 148 -12.19 5.35 -2.03
C ARG A 148 -12.26 6.32 -3.21
N ILE A 149 -13.47 6.51 -3.74
CA ILE A 149 -13.77 7.57 -4.71
C ILE A 149 -13.97 8.86 -3.93
N ALA A 150 -13.07 9.82 -4.10
CA ALA A 150 -13.14 11.15 -3.49
C ALA A 150 -12.09 12.08 -4.09
N ALA A 151 -12.15 13.38 -3.77
CA ALA A 151 -11.15 14.35 -4.24
C ALA A 151 -9.73 14.06 -3.69
N ASP A 152 -9.65 13.53 -2.47
CA ASP A 152 -8.43 13.11 -1.79
C ASP A 152 -8.15 11.60 -1.94
N GLY A 153 -9.06 10.87 -2.59
CA GLY A 153 -9.03 9.41 -2.71
C GLY A 153 -8.09 8.88 -3.79
N CYS A 154 -8.08 7.57 -3.97
CA CYS A 154 -7.36 6.94 -5.08
C CYS A 154 -7.95 7.32 -6.44
N MET A 155 -9.28 7.38 -6.55
CA MET A 155 -9.99 7.63 -7.81
C MET A 155 -10.96 8.79 -7.69
N ASN A 156 -11.19 9.47 -8.82
CA ASN A 156 -12.25 10.46 -8.96
C ASN A 156 -13.59 9.81 -9.36
N ALA A 157 -14.66 10.61 -9.39
CA ALA A 157 -16.00 10.15 -9.76
C ALA A 157 -16.12 9.63 -11.20
N ASN A 158 -15.15 9.94 -12.07
CA ASN A 158 -15.10 9.51 -13.46
C ASN A 158 -14.31 8.20 -13.64
N GLY A 159 -13.91 7.52 -12.55
CA GLY A 159 -13.16 6.28 -12.63
C GLY A 159 -11.68 6.43 -13.00
N SER A 160 -11.13 7.65 -12.96
CA SER A 160 -9.68 7.89 -13.18
C SER A 160 -8.93 8.09 -11.86
N ILE A 161 -7.64 7.71 -11.82
CA ILE A 161 -6.78 7.90 -10.65
C ILE A 161 -6.52 9.40 -10.40
N ASN A 162 -6.59 9.83 -9.15
CA ASN A 162 -6.30 11.23 -8.78
C ASN A 162 -4.80 11.57 -8.93
N PRO A 163 -4.47 12.79 -9.37
CA PRO A 163 -3.08 13.22 -9.47
C PRO A 163 -2.43 13.26 -8.09
N GLY A 164 -1.28 12.61 -7.94
CA GLY A 164 -0.56 12.53 -6.66
C GLY A 164 -1.03 11.42 -5.72
N ALA A 165 -2.08 10.68 -6.07
CA ALA A 165 -2.53 9.53 -5.30
C ALA A 165 -1.50 8.38 -5.34
N THR A 166 -1.24 7.76 -4.19
CA THR A 166 -0.42 6.56 -4.06
C THR A 166 -1.30 5.32 -4.03
N CYS A 167 -1.71 4.87 -5.21
CA CYS A 167 -2.52 3.67 -5.37
C CYS A 167 -2.32 2.98 -6.73
N MET A 168 -2.85 1.76 -6.84
CA MET A 168 -2.91 0.95 -8.05
C MET A 168 -4.32 0.39 -8.24
N THR A 169 -4.74 0.25 -9.50
CA THR A 169 -6.07 -0.25 -9.87
C THR A 169 -5.92 -1.43 -10.83
N MET A 170 -6.83 -2.40 -10.74
CA MET A 170 -6.91 -3.54 -11.63
C MET A 170 -8.37 -3.86 -11.87
N VAL A 171 -8.74 -4.01 -13.14
CA VAL A 171 -10.08 -4.48 -13.51
C VAL A 171 -10.21 -5.95 -13.12
N VAL A 172 -11.30 -6.29 -12.43
CA VAL A 172 -11.71 -7.66 -12.16
C VAL A 172 -13.03 -7.93 -12.87
N TYR A 173 -13.08 -9.04 -13.59
CA TYR A 173 -14.31 -9.62 -14.13
C TYR A 173 -14.94 -10.52 -13.08
#